data_AF-A0A7W7N4P2-F1
#
_entry.id   AF-A0A7W7N4P2-F1
#
_cell.length_a   1.000
_cell.length_b   1.000
_cell.length_c   1.000
_cell.angle_alpha   90.00
_cell.angle_beta   90.00
_cell.angle_gamma   90.00
#
_symmetry.space_group_name_H-M   'P 1'
#
loop_
_entity.id
_entity.type
_entity.pdbx_description
1 polymer ?
#
loop_
_entity_poly.entity_id
_entity_poly.type
_entity_poly.pdbx_seq_one_letter_code
_entity_poly.pdbx_strand_id
1 'polypeptide(L)' 'MTQTVNVASCFERAGGGYTITFKIGTTLLTAASDQPVQPGADVTVRDGRVIA' A
#
# COMPACT_ATOMS: atom_id res chain seq x y z
N MET A 1 -2.29 13.93 3.06
CA MET A 1 -0.86 13.89 3.47
C MET A 1 -0.17 12.78 2.69
N THR A 2 1.03 12.99 2.14
CA THR A 2 1.78 11.99 1.37
C THR A 2 2.91 11.41 2.21
N GLN A 3 3.11 10.09 2.13
CA GLN A 3 4.14 9.37 2.87
C GLN A 3 4.72 8.25 2.01
N THR A 4 6.04 8.12 2.02
CA THR A 4 6.72 6.98 1.40
C THR A 4 6.79 5.84 2.41
N VAL A 5 6.33 4.66 2.01
CA VAL A 5 6.23 3.48 2.88
C VAL A 5 6.75 2.25 2.17
N ASN A 6 7.34 1.34 2.94
CA ASN A 6 7.75 0.05 2.44
C ASN A 6 6.59 -0.95 2.55
N VAL A 7 6.27 -1.63 1.45
CA VAL A 7 5.14 -2.57 1.40
C VAL A 7 5.50 -3.88 2.10
N ALA A 8 4.72 -4.26 3.10
CA ALA A 8 4.88 -5.55 3.78
C ALA A 8 4.16 -6.68 3.05
N SER A 9 2.97 -6.41 2.50
CA SER A 9 2.19 -7.39 1.74
C SER A 9 1.24 -6.70 0.76
N CYS A 10 0.85 -7.41 -0.30
CA CYS A 10 -0.12 -6.96 -1.28
C CYS A 10 -1.09 -8.10 -1.60
N PHE A 11 -2.39 -7.82 -1.52
CA PHE A 11 -3.46 -8.78 -1.78
C PHE A 11 -4.45 -8.22 -2.79
N GLU A 12 -4.85 -9.02 -3.78
CA GLU A 12 -5.90 -8.65 -4.71
C GLU A 12 -7.27 -8.66 -4.02
N ARG A 13 -8.10 -7.66 -4.33
CA ARG A 13 -9.50 -7.55 -3.90
C ARG A 13 -10.40 -8.11 -4.99
N ALA A 14 -11.52 -8.70 -4.57
CA ALA A 14 -12.61 -9.01 -5.48
C ALA A 14 -13.05 -7.74 -6.23
N GLY A 15 -12.90 -7.73 -7.56
CA GLY A 15 -13.20 -6.58 -8.42
C GLY A 15 -12.00 -5.89 -9.07
N GLY A 16 -10.78 -6.42 -8.94
CA GLY A 16 -9.63 -5.99 -9.76
C GLY A 16 -8.82 -4.82 -9.20
N GLY A 17 -8.82 -4.65 -7.88
CA GLY A 17 -7.92 -3.71 -7.18
C GLY A 17 -7.06 -4.44 -6.15
N TYR A 18 -6.15 -3.73 -5.48
CA TYR A 18 -5.22 -4.32 -4.53
C TYR A 18 -5.29 -3.60 -3.17
N THR A 19 -5.06 -4.35 -2.10
CA THR A 19 -4.76 -3.83 -0.77
C THR A 19 -3.30 -4.05 -0.49
N ILE A 20 -2.57 -2.99 -0.20
CA ILE A 20 -1.24 -3.11 0.38
C ILE A 20 -1.32 -2.95 1.89
N THR A 21 -0.46 -3.66 2.61
CA THR A 21 -0.22 -3.46 4.05
C THR A 21 1.18 -2.92 4.22
N PHE A 22 1.35 -1.92 5.07
CA PHE A 22 2.65 -1.31 5.37
C PHE A 22 2.70 -0.90 6.84
N LYS A 23 3.90 -0.62 7.33
CA LYS A 23 4.14 -0.24 8.72
C LYS A 23 4.59 1.21 8.80
N ILE A 24 4.00 1.97 9.71
CA ILE A 24 4.52 3.29 10.13
C ILE A 24 4.84 3.20 11.61
N GLY A 25 6.13 3.31 11.96
CA GLY A 25 6.59 3.10 13.32
C GLY A 25 6.23 1.70 13.81
N THR A 26 5.31 1.60 14.78
CA THR A 26 4.77 0.34 15.31
C THR A 26 3.42 -0.06 14.73
N THR A 27 2.75 0.82 13.98
CA THR A 27 1.38 0.62 13.52
C THR A 27 1.35 0.01 12.12
N LEU A 28 0.52 -1.03 11.94
CA LEU A 28 0.20 -1.59 10.63
C LEU A 28 -1.00 -0.86 10.04
N LEU A 29 -0.87 -0.42 8.80
CA LEU A 29 -1.89 0.28 8.05
C LEU A 29 -2.07 -0.37 6.68
N THR A 30 -3.20 -0.07 6.04
CA THR A 30 -3.50 -0.53 4.70
C THR A 30 -3.79 0.63 3.75
N ALA A 31 -3.52 0.42 2.47
CA ALA A 31 -3.91 1.34 1.41
C ALA A 31 -4.45 0.58 0.19
N ALA A 32 -5.31 1.24 -0.57
CA ALA A 32 -5.78 0.75 -1.86
C ALA A 32 -4.74 1.03 -2.95
N SER A 33 -4.61 0.14 -3.92
CA SER A 33 -3.80 0.33 -5.13
C SER A 33 -4.55 -0.21 -6.34
N ASP A 34 -4.43 0.47 -7.48
CA ASP A 34 -4.99 -0.02 -8.75
C ASP A 34 -4.06 -1.01 -9.45
N GLN A 35 -2.80 -1.05 -9.02
CA GLN A 35 -1.78 -1.94 -9.56
C GLN A 35 -1.21 -2.85 -8.47
N PRO A 36 -0.77 -4.07 -8.82
CA PRO A 36 -0.08 -4.93 -7.88
C PRO A 36 1.24 -4.26 -7.47
N VAL A 37 1.54 -4.28 -6.18
CA VAL A 37 2.81 -3.76 -5.65
C VAL A 37 3.57 -4.91 -5.00
N GLN A 38 4.85 -5.03 -5.34
CA GLN A 38 5.70 -6.06 -4.78
C GLN A 38 5.98 -5.77 -3.29
N PRO A 39 5.87 -6.77 -2.40
CA PRO A 39 6.40 -6.66 -1.05
C PRO A 39 7.89 -6.28 -1.07
N GLY A 40 8.28 -5.35 -0.20
CA GLY A 40 9.61 -4.75 -0.15
C GLY A 40 9.80 -3.53 -1.05
N ALA A 41 8.84 -3.20 -1.91
CA ALA A 41 8.89 -1.97 -2.70
C ALA A 41 8.52 -0.75 -1.84
N ASP A 42 9.17 0.37 -2.14
CA ASP A 42 8.81 1.67 -1.58
C ASP A 42 7.78 2.35 -2.48
N VAL A 43 6.66 2.78 -1.89
CA VAL A 43 5.57 3.48 -2.61
C VAL A 43 5.13 4.72 -1.87
N THR A 44 4.63 5.70 -2.62
CA THR A 44 3.97 6.86 -2.03
C THR A 44 2.48 6.57 -1.80
N VAL A 45 2.06 6.69 -0.54
CA VAL A 45 0.66 6.62 -0.13
C VAL A 45 0.15 8.02 0.18
N ARG A 46 -1.05 8.33 -0.33
CA ARG A 46 -1.78 9.55 -0.03
C ARG A 46 -3.23 9.20 0.28
N ASP A 47 -3.69 9.67 1.43
CA ASP A 47 -5.10 9.57 1.85
C ASP A 47 -5.65 8.11 1.73
N GLY A 48 -4.82 7.13 2.08
CA GLY A 48 -5.16 5.70 2.05
C GLY A 48 -5.07 5.02 0.68
N ARG A 49 -4.47 5.66 -0.33
CA ARG A 49 -4.27 5.11 -1.68
C ARG A 49 -2.81 5.22 -2.13
N VAL A 50 -2.31 4.22 -2.84
CA VAL A 50 -1.04 4.27 -3.57
C VAL A 50 -1.22 5.18 -4.77
N ILE A 51 -0.31 6.16 -4.93
CA ILE A 51 -0.38 7.13 -6.03
C ILE A 51 0.72 6.96 -7.08
N ALA A 52 1.55 5.92 -6.96
CA ALA A 52 2.62 5.50 -7.87
C ALA A 52 3.44 6.64 -8.50
#